data_AF-A0A0T1ST45-F1
#
_entry.id   AF-A0A0T1ST45-F1
#
_cell.length_a   1.000
_cell.length_b   1.000
_cell.length_c   1.000
_cell.angle_alpha   90.00
_cell.angle_beta   90.00
_cell.angle_gamma   90.00
#
_symmetry.space_group_name_H-M   'P 1'
#
loop_
_entity.id
_entity.type
_entity.pdbx_description
1 polymer ?
#
loop_
_entity_poly.entity_id
_entity_poly.type
_entity_poly.pdbx_seq_one_letter_code
_entity_poly.pdbx_strand_id
1 'polypeptide(L)'
;MTDFIREGRLFRVTAFLPSHRQLFLTSPATLVDQTTTRVEVSIGHVELMFLKPLYRNGLHIRRATAEEFAVLGERHGIPEESAAYTWMLERDGDSFVVGANPSWREAEYELMGDLQSLYDAPSPPEFPMESGHVD
;
A
#
# COMPACT_ATOMS: atom_id res chain seq x y z
N MET A 1 5.42 -3.99 14.59
CA MET A 1 4.99 -3.09 13.50
C MET A 1 3.53 -3.35 13.22
N THR A 2 2.73 -2.32 12.95
CA THR A 2 1.29 -2.47 12.74
C THR A 2 1.02 -2.71 11.27
N ASP A 3 0.37 -3.82 10.97
CA ASP A 3 -0.21 -4.08 9.66
C ASP A 3 -1.13 -2.91 9.28
N PHE A 4 -1.07 -2.48 8.02
CA PHE A 4 -2.06 -1.55 7.51
C PHE A 4 -3.25 -2.35 7.00
N ILE A 5 -4.31 -2.37 7.80
CA ILE A 5 -5.56 -3.06 7.47
C ILE A 5 -6.68 -2.03 7.39
N ARG A 6 -7.29 -1.93 6.21
CA ARG A 6 -8.51 -1.13 5.98
C ARG A 6 -9.49 -1.95 5.17
N GLU A 7 -10.47 -2.51 5.86
CA GLU A 7 -11.58 -3.28 5.29
C GLU A 7 -12.74 -2.36 4.90
N GLY A 8 -13.66 -2.86 4.07
CA GLY A 8 -14.92 -2.17 3.76
C GLY A 8 -14.79 -0.97 2.81
N ARG A 9 -13.65 -0.80 2.15
CA ARG A 9 -13.42 0.26 1.16
C ARG A 9 -12.68 -0.23 -0.07
N LEU A 10 -12.98 0.34 -1.24
CA LEU A 10 -12.28 0.01 -2.47
C LEU A 10 -10.89 0.64 -2.51
N PHE A 11 -9.85 -0.18 -2.72
CA PHE A 11 -8.53 0.30 -3.13
C PHE A 11 -8.28 0.00 -4.61
N ARG A 12 -7.56 0.89 -5.28
CA ARG A 12 -7.12 0.72 -6.67
C ARG A 12 -5.65 1.08 -6.81
N VAL A 13 -4.97 0.39 -7.72
CA VAL A 13 -3.65 0.84 -8.19
C VAL A 13 -3.87 2.10 -9.03
N THR A 14 -3.28 3.23 -8.63
CA THR A 14 -3.43 4.49 -9.36
C THR A 14 -2.21 4.86 -10.19
N ALA A 15 -1.02 4.49 -9.73
CA ALA A 15 0.19 4.75 -10.47
C ALA A 15 1.29 3.76 -10.12
N PHE A 16 2.15 3.48 -11.10
CA PHE A 16 3.49 2.99 -10.88
C PHE A 16 4.44 3.92 -11.64
N LEU A 17 5.37 4.57 -10.94
CA LEU A 17 6.35 5.49 -11.51
C LEU A 17 7.67 4.72 -11.73
N PRO A 18 8.02 4.34 -12.97
CA PRO A 18 9.17 3.46 -13.21
C PRO A 18 10.51 4.12 -12.85
N SER A 19 10.65 5.43 -13.04
CA SER A 19 11.87 6.19 -12.73
C SER A 19 12.24 6.15 -11.24
N HIS A 20 11.24 6.06 -10.36
CA HIS A 20 11.42 6.01 -8.91
C HIS A 20 11.07 4.63 -8.32
N ARG A 21 10.67 3.67 -9.17
CA ARG A 21 10.16 2.35 -8.79
C ARG A 21 9.13 2.46 -7.67
N GLN A 22 8.15 3.34 -7.86
CA GLN A 22 7.21 3.74 -6.81
C GLN A 22 5.78 3.34 -7.18
N LEU A 23 5.15 2.55 -6.33
CA LEU A 23 3.77 2.11 -6.44
C LEU A 23 2.85 2.98 -5.59
N PHE A 24 1.72 3.38 -6.16
CA PHE A 24 0.64 4.08 -5.46
C PHE A 24 -0.66 3.30 -5.51
N LEU A 25 -1.27 3.14 -4.33
CA LEU A 25 -2.61 2.62 -4.14
C LEU A 25 -3.45 3.72 -3.50
N THR A 26 -4.68 3.90 -3.96
CA THR A 26 -5.59 4.86 -3.31
C THR A 26 -6.95 4.26 -3.05
N SER A 27 -7.57 4.72 -1.99
CA SER A 27 -9.00 4.58 -1.75
C SER A 27 -9.61 5.98 -1.65
N PRO A 28 -10.38 6.44 -2.65
CA PRO A 28 -11.05 7.73 -2.58
C PRO A 28 -12.15 7.70 -1.50
N ALA A 29 -12.57 8.89 -1.06
CA ALA A 29 -13.82 9.03 -0.34
C ALA A 29 -14.96 8.70 -1.31
N THR A 30 -15.73 7.65 -1.05
CA THR A 30 -16.89 7.31 -1.88
C THR A 30 -18.12 7.10 -1.02
N LEU A 31 -19.26 7.61 -1.52
CA LEU A 31 -20.55 7.38 -0.89
C LEU A 31 -20.93 5.89 -0.83
N VAL A 32 -20.43 5.09 -1.79
CA VAL A 32 -20.66 3.64 -1.85
C VAL A 32 -19.99 2.93 -0.67
N ASP A 33 -18.76 3.34 -0.33
CA ASP A 33 -18.00 2.78 0.79
C ASP A 33 -18.30 3.49 2.11
N GLN A 34 -19.20 4.49 2.11
CA GLN A 34 -19.54 5.34 3.26
C GLN A 34 -18.32 5.98 3.94
N THR A 35 -17.29 6.32 3.16
CA THR A 35 -16.06 6.95 3.65
C THR A 35 -16.05 8.45 3.37
N THR A 36 -15.56 9.23 4.33
CA THR A 36 -15.34 10.69 4.20
C THR A 36 -13.88 11.01 3.83
N THR A 37 -12.96 10.10 4.17
CA THR A 37 -11.53 10.23 3.95
C THR A 37 -11.05 9.60 2.65
N ARG A 38 -10.02 10.21 2.04
CA ARG A 38 -9.14 9.57 1.05
C ARG A 38 -7.97 8.93 1.78
N VAL A 39 -7.61 7.72 1.35
CA VAL A 39 -6.38 7.04 1.76
C VAL A 39 -5.46 6.89 0.57
N GLU A 40 -4.17 7.15 0.78
CA GLU A 40 -3.10 6.87 -0.16
C GLU A 40 -2.04 6.00 0.50
N VAL A 41 -1.56 5.01 -0.24
CA VAL A 41 -0.42 4.18 0.13
C VAL A 41 0.65 4.33 -0.94
N SER A 42 1.88 4.56 -0.51
CA SER A 42 3.06 4.60 -1.35
C SER A 42 4.05 3.51 -0.92
N ILE A 43 4.57 2.77 -1.90
CA ILE A 43 5.65 1.78 -1.71
C ILE A 43 6.75 2.10 -2.71
N GLY A 44 7.92 2.50 -2.20
CA GLY A 44 9.10 2.82 -3.02
C GLY A 44 9.99 1.61 -3.28
N HIS A 45 11.01 1.77 -4.12
CA HIS A 45 12.01 0.72 -4.43
C HIS A 45 11.38 -0.63 -4.84
N VAL A 46 10.27 -0.60 -5.56
CA VAL A 46 9.57 -1.82 -5.99
C VAL A 46 10.44 -2.60 -6.97
N GLU A 47 10.74 -3.85 -6.64
CA GLU A 47 11.53 -4.79 -7.44
C GLU A 47 10.63 -5.74 -8.23
N LEU A 48 9.58 -6.22 -7.57
CA LEU A 48 8.63 -7.16 -8.11
C LEU A 48 7.28 -6.87 -7.51
N MET A 49 6.22 -7.00 -8.31
CA MET A 49 4.86 -6.85 -7.84
C MET A 49 3.92 -7.76 -8.62
N PHE A 50 3.01 -8.40 -7.90
CA PHE A 50 1.86 -9.09 -8.47
C PHE A 50 0.61 -8.46 -7.87
N LEU A 51 -0.13 -7.71 -8.70
CA LEU A 51 -1.19 -6.84 -8.23
C LEU A 51 -2.52 -7.19 -8.88
N LYS A 52 -3.59 -7.12 -8.10
CA LYS A 52 -4.93 -6.92 -8.65
C LYS A 52 -5.07 -5.44 -9.05
N PRO A 53 -5.80 -5.13 -10.14
CA PRO A 53 -6.08 -3.74 -10.48
C PRO A 53 -6.94 -3.07 -9.39
N LEU A 54 -7.77 -3.85 -8.68
CA LEU A 54 -8.72 -3.40 -7.67
C LEU A 54 -8.76 -4.37 -6.49
N TYR A 55 -8.84 -3.84 -5.27
CA TYR A 55 -9.04 -4.57 -4.02
C TYR A 55 -10.37 -4.12 -3.41
N ARG A 56 -11.44 -4.86 -3.73
CA ARG A 56 -12.83 -4.46 -3.42
C ARG A 56 -13.18 -4.52 -1.94
N ASN A 57 -12.54 -5.41 -1.19
CA ASN A 57 -12.87 -5.68 0.21
C ASN A 57 -11.94 -4.94 1.19
N GLY A 58 -11.12 -4.02 0.68
CA GLY A 58 -10.07 -3.39 1.47
C GLY A 58 -8.68 -3.81 1.07
N LEU A 59 -7.71 -3.22 1.75
CA LEU A 59 -6.29 -3.47 1.56
C LEU A 59 -5.69 -4.00 2.87
N HIS A 60 -4.93 -5.08 2.77
CA HIS A 60 -4.28 -5.74 3.90
C HIS A 60 -2.79 -5.77 3.66
N ILE A 61 -2.11 -4.69 4.05
CA ILE A 61 -0.66 -4.62 3.92
C ILE A 61 -0.02 -5.15 5.19
N ARG A 62 0.64 -6.29 5.06
CA ARG A 62 1.41 -6.94 6.11
C ARG A 62 2.65 -7.57 5.52
N ARG A 63 3.65 -7.83 6.35
CA ARG A 63 4.82 -8.59 5.89
C ARG A 63 4.38 -10.02 5.55
N ALA A 64 4.96 -10.58 4.49
CA ALA A 64 4.78 -12.00 4.19
C ALA A 64 5.30 -12.85 5.36
N THR A 65 4.57 -13.90 5.71
CA THR A 65 5.08 -14.91 6.64
C THR A 65 6.23 -15.68 5.99
N ALA A 66 7.00 -16.42 6.78
CA ALA A 66 8.08 -17.25 6.24
C ALA A 66 7.56 -18.30 5.24
N GLU A 67 6.37 -18.86 5.49
CA GLU A 67 5.73 -19.85 4.62
C GLU A 67 5.28 -19.21 3.30
N GLU A 68 4.62 -18.05 3.36
CA GLU A 68 4.21 -17.31 2.17
C GLU A 68 5.42 -16.87 1.35
N PHE A 69 6.45 -16.35 2.01
CA PHE A 69 7.68 -15.95 1.34
C PHE A 69 8.37 -17.12 0.66
N ALA A 70 8.44 -18.30 1.28
CA ALA A 70 9.02 -19.49 0.67
C ALA A 70 8.30 -19.87 -0.64
N VAL A 71 6.97 -19.85 -0.64
CA VAL A 71 6.15 -20.12 -1.83
C VAL A 71 6.38 -19.05 -2.92
N LEU A 72 6.42 -17.77 -2.55
CA LEU A 72 6.68 -16.68 -3.49
C LEU A 72 8.10 -16.72 -4.05
N GLY A 73 9.09 -17.04 -3.21
CA GLY A 73 10.49 -17.18 -3.55
C GLY A 73 10.71 -18.29 -4.57
N GLU A 74 10.16 -19.48 -4.33
CA GLU A 74 10.21 -20.59 -5.28
C GLU A 74 9.52 -20.25 -6.61
N ARG A 75 8.32 -19.66 -6.54
CA ARG A 75 7.50 -19.37 -7.72
C ARG A 75 8.06 -18.25 -8.59
N HIS A 76 8.66 -17.23 -7.98
CA HIS A 76 9.02 -15.98 -8.65
C HIS A 76 10.52 -15.65 -8.61
N GLY A 77 11.34 -16.49 -7.99
CA GLY A 77 12.79 -16.28 -7.89
C GLY A 77 13.16 -15.09 -7.02
N ILE A 78 12.42 -14.85 -5.93
CA ILE A 78 12.68 -13.74 -5.01
C ILE A 78 13.89 -14.09 -4.13
N PRO A 79 14.95 -13.24 -4.08
CA PRO A 79 16.11 -13.48 -3.24
C PRO A 79 15.76 -13.51 -1.74
N GLU A 80 16.42 -14.35 -0.95
CA GLU A 80 16.13 -14.51 0.48
C GLU A 80 16.25 -13.20 1.27
N GLU A 81 17.19 -12.32 0.88
CA GLU A 81 17.37 -11.00 1.49
C GLU A 81 16.13 -10.09 1.33
N SER A 82 15.27 -10.37 0.35
CA SER A 82 14.04 -9.63 0.11
C SER A 82 12.88 -10.09 1.01
N ALA A 83 13.05 -11.11 1.85
CA ALA A 83 12.01 -11.58 2.78
C ALA A 83 11.52 -10.45 3.70
N ALA A 84 12.43 -9.62 4.19
CA ALA A 84 12.11 -8.44 5.00
C ALA A 84 11.33 -7.37 4.21
N TYR A 85 11.37 -7.40 2.89
CA TYR A 85 10.80 -6.36 2.03
C TYR A 85 9.64 -6.88 1.18
N THR A 86 9.12 -8.07 1.51
CA THR A 86 7.99 -8.68 0.81
C THR A 86 6.71 -8.44 1.59
N TRP A 87 5.76 -7.77 0.95
CA TRP A 87 4.50 -7.33 1.52
C TRP A 87 3.33 -8.02 0.82
N MET A 88 2.47 -8.68 1.59
CA MET A 88 1.17 -9.14 1.11
C MET A 88 0.21 -7.94 1.08
N LEU A 89 -0.68 -7.87 0.10
CA LEU A 89 -1.64 -6.77 -0.06
C LEU A 89 -3.09 -7.19 0.19
N GLU A 90 -3.33 -8.49 0.37
CA GLU A 90 -4.62 -9.09 0.64
C GLU A 90 -4.53 -10.17 1.71
N ARG A 91 -5.65 -10.45 2.38
CA ARG A 91 -5.70 -11.41 3.50
C ARG A 91 -5.40 -12.85 3.04
N ASP A 92 -6.08 -13.31 2.00
CA ASP A 92 -6.13 -14.71 1.57
C ASP A 92 -5.81 -14.88 0.07
N GLY A 93 -4.81 -14.16 -0.46
CA GLY A 93 -4.47 -14.27 -1.88
C GLY A 93 -3.03 -13.90 -2.22
N ASP A 94 -2.74 -13.96 -3.51
CA ASP A 94 -1.39 -13.95 -4.07
C ASP A 94 -0.89 -12.54 -4.43
N SER A 95 -1.63 -11.48 -4.08
CA SER A 95 -1.18 -10.12 -4.36
C SER A 95 -0.06 -9.71 -3.42
N PHE A 96 1.11 -9.40 -3.98
CA PHE A 96 2.29 -9.02 -3.21
C PHE A 96 3.12 -7.94 -3.89
N VAL A 97 4.00 -7.32 -3.12
CA VAL A 97 5.01 -6.40 -3.61
C VAL A 97 6.31 -6.59 -2.83
N VAL A 98 7.43 -6.63 -3.55
CA VAL A 98 8.78 -6.57 -2.98
C VAL A 98 9.27 -5.13 -3.11
N GLY A 99 9.46 -4.44 -1.99
CA GLY A 99 9.87 -3.04 -1.96
C GLY A 99 10.08 -2.47 -0.57
N ALA A 100 10.40 -1.18 -0.52
CA ALA A 100 10.59 -0.45 0.73
C ALA A 100 9.34 -0.48 1.62
N ASN A 101 9.49 -0.03 2.86
CA ASN A 101 8.38 -0.03 3.80
C ASN A 101 7.20 0.80 3.27
N PRO A 102 5.97 0.26 3.34
CA PRO A 102 4.77 1.00 3.01
C PRO A 102 4.64 2.26 3.86
N SER A 103 4.35 3.37 3.20
CA SER A 103 3.88 4.60 3.82
C SER A 103 2.42 4.80 3.46
N TRP A 104 1.63 5.32 4.38
CA TRP A 104 0.25 5.70 4.10
C TRP A 104 -0.11 7.06 4.70
N ARG A 105 -1.09 7.69 4.06
CA ARG A 105 -1.73 8.94 4.52
C ARG A 105 -3.23 8.81 4.37
N GLU A 106 -3.97 9.36 5.32
CA GLU A 106 -5.43 9.41 5.32
C GLU A 106 -5.86 10.84 5.63
N ALA A 107 -6.76 11.42 4.83
CA ALA A 107 -7.26 12.77 5.06
C ALA A 107 -8.67 12.97 4.50
N GLU A 108 -9.43 13.90 5.08
CA GLU A 108 -10.76 14.30 4.58
C GLU A 108 -10.65 14.99 3.21
N TYR A 109 -11.60 14.71 2.31
CA TYR A 109 -11.56 15.23 0.94
C TYR A 109 -11.59 16.77 0.89
N GLU A 110 -12.40 17.40 1.76
CA GLU A 110 -12.51 18.86 1.84
C GLU A 110 -11.18 19.54 2.19
N LEU A 111 -10.28 18.82 2.88
CA LEU A 111 -8.99 19.34 3.33
C LEU A 111 -7.86 19.14 2.32
N MET A 112 -8.11 18.43 1.22
CA MET A 112 -7.14 18.31 0.13
C MET A 112 -6.99 19.62 -0.67
N GLY A 113 -8.00 20.48 -0.69
CA GLY A 113 -7.99 21.70 -1.51
C GLY A 113 -7.71 21.37 -2.98
N ASP A 114 -6.65 21.98 -3.54
CA ASP A 114 -6.22 21.76 -4.93
C ASP A 114 -5.22 20.58 -5.10
N LEU A 115 -4.83 19.90 -4.02
CA LEU A 115 -3.86 18.80 -4.07
C LEU A 115 -4.42 17.60 -4.84
N GLN A 116 -3.58 17.00 -5.69
CA GLN A 116 -3.94 15.81 -6.45
C GLN A 116 -3.54 14.52 -5.72
N SER A 117 -2.49 14.58 -4.89
CA SER A 117 -2.03 13.54 -3.97
C SER A 117 -1.77 14.09 -2.57
N LEU A 118 -1.96 13.24 -1.57
CA LEU A 118 -1.55 13.52 -0.18
C LEU A 118 -0.03 13.59 -0.04
N TYR A 119 0.76 13.16 -1.03
CA TYR A 119 2.21 13.24 -1.07
C TYR A 119 2.75 14.48 -1.81
N ASP A 120 1.90 15.31 -2.43
CA ASP A 120 2.32 16.50 -3.20
C ASP A 120 2.79 17.67 -2.29
N ALA A 121 2.49 17.61 -1.00
CA ALA A 121 2.84 18.64 -0.03
C ALA A 121 3.30 18.02 1.32
N PRO A 122 3.99 18.80 2.17
CA PRO A 122 4.23 18.42 3.57
C PRO A 122 2.89 18.08 4.26
N SER A 123 2.88 17.01 5.06
CA SER A 123 1.67 16.60 5.76
C SER A 123 1.27 17.67 6.78
N PRO A 124 0.02 18.15 6.79
CA PRO A 124 -0.49 18.97 7.89
C PRO A 124 -0.39 18.18 9.21
N PRO A 125 -0.18 18.85 10.37
CA PRO A 125 -0.08 18.17 11.66
C PRO A 125 -1.30 17.30 12.01
N GLU A 126 -2.46 17.65 11.46
CA GLU A 126 -3.75 16.98 11.66
C GLU A 126 -3.84 15.64 10.90
N PHE A 127 -2.91 15.36 9.99
CA PHE A 127 -2.82 14.12 9.22
C PHE A 127 -1.45 13.48 9.40
N PRO A 128 -1.26 12.69 10.48
CA PRO A 128 0.00 12.03 10.71
C PRO A 128 0.30 11.10 9.53
N MET A 129 1.48 11.28 8.94
CA MET A 129 2.04 10.30 8.04
C MET A 129 2.49 9.11 8.89
N GLU A 130 1.86 7.98 8.68
CA GLU A 130 2.31 6.72 9.25
C GLU A 130 3.15 5.97 8.22
N SER A 131 4.21 5.33 8.69
CA SER A 131 5.08 4.50 7.88
C SER A 131 5.45 3.26 8.67
N GLY A 132 5.43 2.10 8.02
CA GLY A 132 5.96 0.89 8.62
C GLY A 132 7.48 0.99 8.81
N HIS A 133 7.99 0.53 9.94
CA HIS A 133 9.40 0.16 10.11
C HIS A 133 9.47 -1.10 10.98
N VAL A 134 10.40 -2.01 10.66
CA VAL A 134 10.65 -3.20 11.46
C VAL A 134 12.01 -3.05 12.10
N ASP A 135 12.05 -3.25 13.41
CA ASP A 135 13.27 -3.55 14.16
C ASP A 135 13.76 -4.98 13.85
#